data_AF-A0A2S8EQ22-F1
#
_entry.id   AF-A0A2S8EQ22-F1
#
_cell.length_a   1.000
_cell.length_b   1.000
_cell.length_c   1.000
_cell.angle_alpha   90.00
_cell.angle_beta   90.00
_cell.angle_gamma   90.00
#
_symmetry.space_group_name_H-M   'P 1'
#
loop_
_entity.id
_entity.type
_entity.pdbx_description
1 polymer ?
#
loop_
_entity_poly.entity_id
_entity_poly.type
_entity_poly.pdbx_seq_one_letter_code
_entity_poly.pdbx_strand_id
1 'polypeptide(L)'
;MPEPEGRPPQPWPFPALAPLEETIQWRTDVLPARDGEQRLGLRAAPRELVTMRHRFNERGVARAVEIARAGYAGTWQVPLWHMAAPVGDLASGATEIAVNTTIADYRAGGKAAVVDGVNMAAREAVFIDIDTVEAGKIVLASPLAAAHTHAVLAPVRDAVLTEAPQISRKRYSIAELKVGFTMVDAPDIAASTYPQHQGRDVLTDPTVVRNPVGSNIERAVEYVDAELGPIAVEPARDITARGEQITMVDHGLAKAWARRAWLFSLAGRLSAFWLPTWGRELRLQAGLSSVDLELLVAPIAPLDQYTGRHFMLEDDTGPMFREITAAEQDGDNHRLSFTPSHNSGIASSAPVHWMPLVRLDTDRVEITHTGTAMETRFNVIEVKA
;
A
#
# COMPACT_ATOMS: atom_id res chain seq x y z
N MET A 1 -3.87 -0.71 -42.69
CA MET A 1 -3.05 0.13 -41.80
C MET A 1 -2.10 -0.83 -41.11
N PRO A 2 -0.79 -0.82 -41.41
CA PRO A 2 0.11 -1.78 -40.79
C PRO A 2 0.18 -1.45 -39.28
N GLU A 3 0.09 -2.48 -38.45
CA GLU A 3 0.47 -2.38 -37.03
C GLU A 3 1.89 -1.81 -36.93
N PRO A 4 2.18 -0.89 -36.00
CA PRO A 4 3.52 -0.39 -35.83
C PRO A 4 4.39 -1.50 -35.23
N GLU A 5 5.14 -2.20 -36.09
CA GLU A 5 6.25 -3.06 -35.69
C GLU A 5 7.23 -2.26 -34.80
N GLY A 6 7.33 -2.68 -33.53
CA GLY A 6 8.58 -2.78 -32.77
C GLY A 6 9.45 -1.52 -32.61
N ARG A 7 8.89 -0.32 -32.47
CA ARG A 7 9.71 0.84 -32.06
C ARG A 7 10.33 0.53 -30.67
N PRO A 8 11.67 0.65 -30.51
CA PRO A 8 12.29 0.40 -29.21
C PRO A 8 11.72 1.35 -28.15
N PRO A 9 11.55 0.88 -26.90
CA PRO A 9 11.09 1.72 -25.80
C PRO A 9 11.94 3.00 -25.67
N GLN A 10 11.28 4.16 -25.53
CA GLN A 10 11.98 5.43 -25.39
C GLN A 10 12.34 5.71 -23.93
N PRO A 11 13.59 6.09 -23.61
CA PRO A 11 13.95 6.45 -22.25
C PRO A 11 13.30 7.77 -21.82
N TRP A 12 12.81 7.81 -20.58
CA TRP A 12 12.45 9.05 -19.89
C TRP A 12 13.56 9.43 -18.90
N PRO A 13 14.60 10.18 -19.33
CA PRO A 13 15.85 10.32 -18.58
C PRO A 13 15.81 11.35 -17.46
N PHE A 14 14.62 11.84 -17.08
CA PHE A 14 14.53 12.99 -16.18
C PHE A 14 14.28 12.55 -14.73
N PRO A 15 15.14 12.94 -13.78
CA PRO A 15 14.90 12.72 -12.36
C PRO A 15 13.62 13.40 -11.88
N ALA A 16 12.79 12.66 -11.14
CA ALA A 16 11.56 13.20 -10.57
C ALA A 16 11.81 13.96 -9.27
N LEU A 17 10.96 14.96 -9.01
CA LEU A 17 10.87 15.67 -7.76
C LEU A 17 9.86 15.00 -6.83
N ALA A 18 10.16 15.02 -5.54
CA ALA A 18 9.19 14.70 -4.52
C ALA A 18 8.21 15.89 -4.27
N PRO A 19 6.95 15.62 -3.89
CA PRO A 19 6.31 14.32 -3.93
C PRO A 19 6.02 13.79 -5.34
N LEU A 20 6.10 12.47 -5.47
CA LEU A 20 5.67 11.64 -6.59
C LEU A 20 4.38 10.92 -6.20
N GLU A 21 3.40 10.87 -7.10
CA GLU A 21 2.11 10.24 -6.83
C GLU A 21 2.06 8.87 -7.53
N GLU A 22 1.69 7.83 -6.79
CA GLU A 22 1.44 6.49 -7.31
C GLU A 22 -0.03 6.13 -7.07
N THR A 23 -0.67 5.46 -8.01
CA THR A 23 -2.02 4.92 -7.86
C THR A 23 -2.03 3.47 -8.30
N ILE A 24 -2.50 2.60 -7.41
CA ILE A 24 -2.68 1.17 -7.69
C ILE A 24 -4.17 0.92 -7.88
N GLN A 25 -4.54 0.33 -9.02
CA GLN A 25 -5.92 0.10 -9.41
C GLN A 25 -6.19 -1.37 -9.75
N TRP A 26 -6.91 -2.04 -8.87
CA TRP A 26 -7.51 -3.34 -9.15
C TRP A 26 -8.81 -3.17 -9.93
N ARG A 27 -9.47 -4.28 -10.22
CA ARG A 27 -10.84 -4.28 -10.75
C ARG A 27 -11.53 -5.51 -10.22
N THR A 28 -12.40 -5.30 -9.26
CA THR A 28 -13.16 -6.35 -8.58
C THR A 28 -14.64 -6.12 -8.84
N ASP A 29 -15.38 -7.19 -9.07
CA ASP A 29 -16.83 -7.18 -9.05
C ASP A 29 -17.32 -7.70 -7.69
N VAL A 30 -18.30 -7.00 -7.12
CA VAL A 30 -18.84 -7.26 -5.79
C VAL A 30 -20.32 -7.57 -5.96
N LEU A 31 -20.69 -8.82 -5.70
CA LEU A 31 -22.05 -9.34 -5.75
C LEU A 31 -22.59 -9.42 -4.32
N PRO A 32 -23.36 -8.42 -3.87
CA PRO A 32 -23.89 -8.42 -2.52
C PRO A 32 -25.06 -9.41 -2.39
N ALA A 33 -25.11 -10.10 -1.26
CA ALA A 33 -26.24 -10.90 -0.82
C ALA A 33 -26.65 -10.47 0.60
N ARG A 34 -27.81 -10.96 1.07
CA ARG A 34 -28.32 -10.65 2.41
C ARG A 34 -27.37 -11.11 3.52
N ASP A 35 -26.83 -12.32 3.36
CA ASP A 35 -26.01 -13.01 4.39
C ASP A 35 -24.50 -12.91 4.13
N GLY A 36 -24.09 -12.27 3.04
CA GLY A 36 -22.68 -12.23 2.64
C GLY A 36 -22.42 -11.52 1.31
N GLU A 37 -21.21 -11.67 0.81
CA GLU A 37 -20.75 -11.02 -0.41
C GLU A 37 -19.90 -12.00 -1.22
N GLN A 38 -20.18 -12.15 -2.52
CA GLN A 38 -19.29 -12.84 -3.44
C GLN A 38 -18.45 -11.81 -4.21
N ARG A 39 -17.17 -12.11 -4.41
CA ARG A 39 -16.20 -11.18 -5.01
C ARG A 39 -15.42 -11.85 -6.12
N LEU A 40 -15.23 -11.14 -7.23
CA LEU A 40 -14.52 -11.64 -8.41
C LEU A 40 -13.48 -10.64 -8.88
N GLY A 41 -12.21 -11.03 -8.90
CA GLY A 41 -11.14 -10.25 -9.52
C GLY A 41 -11.23 -10.31 -11.05
N LEU A 42 -11.45 -9.17 -11.70
CA LEU A 42 -11.54 -9.05 -13.16
C LEU A 42 -10.18 -8.76 -13.83
N ARG A 43 -9.12 -8.56 -13.04
CA ARG A 43 -7.75 -8.39 -13.52
C ARG A 43 -6.84 -9.37 -12.77
N ALA A 44 -5.92 -10.00 -13.49
CA ALA A 44 -4.88 -10.84 -12.89
C ALA A 44 -3.84 -10.00 -12.11
N ALA A 45 -3.57 -8.77 -12.57
CA ALA A 45 -2.68 -7.81 -11.91
C ALA A 45 -3.31 -6.41 -11.90
N PRO A 46 -3.07 -5.60 -10.85
CA PRO A 46 -3.52 -4.22 -10.83
C PRO A 46 -2.78 -3.38 -11.88
N ARG A 47 -3.39 -2.25 -12.24
CA ARG A 47 -2.70 -1.19 -12.98
C ARG A 47 -1.99 -0.29 -12.00
N GLU A 48 -0.71 -0.04 -12.26
CA GLU A 48 0.10 0.92 -11.51
C GLU A 48 0.27 2.17 -12.37
N LEU A 49 -0.12 3.32 -11.81
CA LEU A 49 0.01 4.62 -12.44
C LEU A 49 0.97 5.45 -11.60
N VAL A 50 1.97 6.04 -12.24
CA VAL A 50 2.95 6.90 -11.60
C VAL A 50 2.91 8.27 -12.23
N THR A 51 2.70 9.29 -11.41
CA THR A 51 2.68 10.68 -11.81
C THR A 51 3.87 11.40 -11.21
N MET A 52 4.73 11.90 -12.09
CA MET A 52 5.99 12.55 -11.74
C MET A 52 5.95 14.03 -12.06
N ARG A 53 6.70 14.79 -11.26
CA ARG A 53 6.97 16.20 -11.51
C ARG A 53 8.46 16.39 -11.72
N HIS A 54 8.82 17.24 -12.67
CA HIS A 54 10.20 17.55 -13.00
C HIS A 54 10.38 19.07 -13.02
N ARG A 55 11.58 19.55 -12.65
CA ARG A 55 11.95 20.96 -12.77
C ARG A 55 13.00 21.09 -13.86
N PHE A 56 12.72 21.93 -14.84
CA PHE A 56 13.60 22.17 -15.96
C PHE A 56 14.00 23.63 -16.08
N ASN A 57 15.18 23.84 -16.66
CA ASN A 57 15.54 25.10 -17.30
C ASN A 57 14.95 25.15 -18.72
N GLU A 58 15.15 26.26 -19.43
CA GLU A 58 14.61 26.48 -20.78
C GLU A 58 14.96 25.36 -21.77
N ARG A 59 16.23 24.92 -21.78
CA ARG A 59 16.69 23.82 -22.65
C ARG A 59 16.09 22.48 -22.25
N GLY A 60 15.96 22.20 -20.95
CA GLY A 60 15.37 20.98 -20.43
C GLY A 60 13.90 20.82 -20.83
N VAL A 61 13.13 21.92 -20.82
CA VAL A 61 11.73 21.89 -21.31
C VAL A 61 11.68 21.53 -22.78
N ALA A 62 12.49 22.19 -23.62
CA ALA A 62 12.53 21.90 -25.05
C ALA A 62 12.90 20.43 -25.31
N ARG A 63 13.92 19.92 -24.60
CA ARG A 63 14.34 18.52 -24.68
C ARG A 63 13.23 17.55 -24.28
N ALA A 64 12.54 17.80 -23.17
CA ALA A 64 11.44 16.95 -22.70
C ALA A 64 10.26 16.93 -23.67
N VAL A 65 9.92 18.07 -24.29
CA VAL A 65 8.87 18.16 -25.31
C VAL A 65 9.23 17.37 -26.56
N GLU A 66 10.45 17.51 -27.08
CA GLU A 66 10.86 16.78 -28.28
C GLU A 66 10.89 15.27 -28.06
N ILE A 67 11.37 14.81 -26.91
CA ILE A 67 11.32 13.40 -26.53
C ILE A 67 9.85 12.95 -26.45
N ALA A 68 9.00 13.67 -25.70
CA ALA A 68 7.58 13.32 -25.56
C ALA A 68 6.84 13.27 -26.90
N ARG A 69 7.14 14.18 -27.84
CA ARG A 69 6.59 14.15 -29.22
C ARG A 69 7.05 12.92 -29.98
N ALA A 70 8.33 12.55 -29.86
CA ALA A 70 8.87 11.39 -30.54
C ALA A 70 8.26 10.08 -30.02
N GLY A 71 8.04 9.96 -28.71
CA GLY A 71 7.57 8.73 -28.06
C GLY A 71 6.08 8.68 -27.69
N TYR A 72 5.26 9.67 -28.11
CA TYR A 72 3.91 9.88 -27.56
C TYR A 72 3.01 8.63 -27.49
N ALA A 73 2.99 7.82 -28.55
CA ALA A 73 2.18 6.59 -28.64
C ALA A 73 3.01 5.31 -28.46
N GLY A 74 4.26 5.41 -27.99
CA GLY A 74 5.16 4.27 -27.80
C GLY A 74 5.27 3.83 -26.34
N THR A 75 6.04 2.77 -26.13
CA THR A 75 6.50 2.33 -24.81
C THR A 75 7.63 3.22 -24.32
N TRP A 76 7.63 3.49 -23.03
CA TRP A 76 8.59 4.34 -22.32
C TRP A 76 9.34 3.54 -21.28
N GLN A 77 10.64 3.74 -21.18
CA GLN A 77 11.45 3.25 -20.08
C GLN A 77 11.47 4.31 -19.00
N VAL A 78 10.76 4.04 -17.91
CA VAL A 78 10.49 5.00 -16.85
C VAL A 78 11.24 4.60 -15.58
N PRO A 79 12.20 5.41 -15.11
CA PRO A 79 12.81 5.21 -13.81
C PRO A 79 11.81 5.45 -12.67
N LEU A 80 11.66 4.47 -11.79
CA LEU A 80 10.82 4.58 -10.61
C LEU A 80 11.58 5.26 -9.47
N TRP A 81 11.68 6.59 -9.57
CA TRP A 81 12.46 7.40 -8.61
C TRP A 81 11.99 7.30 -7.15
N HIS A 82 10.75 6.89 -6.91
CA HIS A 82 10.24 6.65 -5.56
C HIS A 82 10.82 5.38 -4.91
N MET A 83 11.44 4.50 -5.69
CA MET A 83 12.20 3.32 -5.23
C MET A 83 13.71 3.53 -5.30
N ALA A 84 14.17 4.74 -5.63
CA ALA A 84 15.58 4.98 -5.86
C ALA A 84 16.39 4.90 -4.56
N ALA A 85 17.58 4.30 -4.63
CA ALA A 85 18.49 4.17 -3.49
C ALA A 85 19.84 4.83 -3.81
N PRO A 86 20.48 5.51 -2.83
CA PRO A 86 21.87 5.93 -2.97
C PRO A 86 22.80 4.71 -2.95
N VAL A 87 23.73 4.65 -3.90
CA VAL A 87 24.70 3.53 -4.05
C VAL A 87 26.16 3.97 -3.91
N GLY A 88 26.41 5.23 -3.57
CA GLY A 88 27.76 5.76 -3.38
C GLY A 88 28.48 6.04 -4.70
N ASP A 89 29.81 6.04 -4.67
CA ASP A 89 30.62 6.30 -5.87
C ASP A 89 30.75 5.04 -6.73
N LEU A 90 30.57 5.19 -8.04
CA LEU A 90 30.71 4.13 -9.03
C LEU A 90 31.87 4.45 -9.97
N ALA A 91 32.78 3.50 -10.15
CA ALA A 91 33.89 3.63 -11.07
C ALA A 91 33.48 3.28 -12.50
N SER A 92 34.10 3.95 -13.49
CA SER A 92 34.03 3.50 -14.88
C SER A 92 34.60 2.07 -14.99
N GLY A 93 33.96 1.25 -15.80
CA GLY A 93 34.30 -0.17 -15.96
C GLY A 93 33.72 -1.09 -14.88
N ALA A 94 33.00 -0.58 -13.89
CA ALA A 94 32.31 -1.42 -12.91
C ALA A 94 31.30 -2.35 -13.61
N THR A 95 31.30 -3.63 -13.25
CA THR A 95 30.38 -4.66 -13.77
C THR A 95 29.33 -5.07 -12.76
N GLU A 96 29.44 -4.60 -11.52
CA GLU A 96 28.51 -4.89 -10.42
C GLU A 96 28.23 -3.61 -9.64
N ILE A 97 26.99 -3.45 -9.17
CA ILE A 97 26.58 -2.35 -8.30
C ILE A 97 25.94 -2.93 -7.05
N ALA A 98 26.50 -2.61 -5.89
CA ALA A 98 25.94 -3.00 -4.60
C ALA A 98 24.68 -2.17 -4.31
N VAL A 99 23.56 -2.85 -4.10
CA VAL A 99 22.26 -2.24 -3.80
C VAL A 99 21.37 -3.25 -3.10
N ASN A 100 20.53 -2.83 -2.16
CA ASN A 100 19.56 -3.73 -1.57
C ASN A 100 18.46 -4.07 -2.60
N THR A 101 18.50 -5.30 -3.10
CA THR A 101 17.58 -5.82 -4.12
C THR A 101 16.23 -6.27 -3.57
N THR A 102 16.03 -6.26 -2.23
CA THR A 102 14.79 -6.73 -1.61
C THR A 102 13.78 -5.60 -1.32
N ILE A 103 14.11 -4.35 -1.66
CA ILE A 103 13.32 -3.15 -1.30
C ILE A 103 12.97 -2.27 -2.52
N ALA A 104 13.13 -2.80 -3.73
CA ALA A 104 12.85 -2.14 -5.00
C ALA A 104 12.71 -3.19 -6.12
N ASP A 105 12.00 -2.84 -7.19
CA ASP A 105 11.69 -3.73 -8.32
C ASP A 105 12.83 -3.80 -9.35
N TYR A 106 14.00 -4.34 -8.96
CA TYR A 106 15.09 -4.63 -9.89
C TYR A 106 14.90 -6.00 -10.55
N ARG A 107 15.02 -6.08 -11.88
CA ARG A 107 14.76 -7.31 -12.65
C ARG A 107 15.95 -7.73 -13.50
N ALA A 108 16.20 -9.04 -13.54
CA ALA A 108 17.17 -9.64 -14.46
C ALA A 108 16.73 -9.44 -15.91
N GLY A 109 17.66 -9.09 -16.80
CA GLY A 109 17.38 -8.66 -18.17
C GLY A 109 16.66 -7.30 -18.30
N GLY A 110 16.40 -6.63 -17.18
CA GLY A 110 15.78 -5.30 -17.14
C GLY A 110 16.79 -4.16 -17.22
N LYS A 111 16.36 -2.94 -16.88
CA LYS A 111 17.22 -1.76 -16.83
C LYS A 111 17.18 -1.10 -15.45
N ALA A 112 18.23 -0.35 -15.13
CA ALA A 112 18.25 0.63 -14.06
C ALA A 112 18.69 1.99 -14.59
N ALA A 113 18.33 3.06 -13.89
CA ALA A 113 18.76 4.41 -14.19
C ALA A 113 19.71 4.89 -13.10
N VAL A 114 20.87 5.39 -13.49
CA VAL A 114 21.87 5.97 -12.61
C VAL A 114 21.98 7.47 -12.85
N VAL A 115 22.07 8.23 -11.78
CA VAL A 115 22.29 9.68 -11.83
C VAL A 115 23.19 10.09 -10.68
N ASP A 116 24.07 11.05 -10.92
CA ASP A 116 24.88 11.63 -9.86
C ASP A 116 23.99 12.38 -8.85
N GLY A 117 24.16 12.10 -7.55
CA GLY A 117 23.27 12.62 -6.51
C GLY A 117 23.31 14.14 -6.32
N VAL A 118 24.40 14.81 -6.70
CA VAL A 118 24.51 16.26 -6.59
C VAL A 118 23.65 16.95 -7.66
N ASN A 119 22.72 17.81 -7.24
CA ASN A 119 21.82 18.55 -8.14
C ASN A 119 21.11 17.64 -9.16
N MET A 120 20.65 16.47 -8.70
CA MET A 120 20.03 15.42 -9.50
C MET A 120 18.93 15.94 -10.44
N ALA A 121 18.08 16.85 -9.96
CA ALA A 121 16.98 17.43 -10.74
C ALA A 121 17.41 18.22 -11.99
N ALA A 122 18.68 18.61 -12.11
CA ALA A 122 19.22 19.32 -13.27
C ALA A 122 20.00 18.41 -14.24
N ARG A 123 20.08 17.10 -13.96
CA ARG A 123 20.86 16.12 -14.72
C ARG A 123 19.93 15.16 -15.46
N GLU A 124 20.44 14.56 -16.53
CA GLU A 124 19.79 13.42 -17.19
C GLU A 124 20.36 12.12 -16.60
N ALA A 125 19.50 11.14 -16.39
CA ALA A 125 19.87 9.82 -15.92
C ALA A 125 20.41 8.96 -17.07
N VAL A 126 21.42 8.15 -16.76
CA VAL A 126 22.01 7.17 -17.67
C VAL A 126 21.32 5.83 -17.43
N PHE A 127 20.86 5.18 -18.49
CA PHE A 127 20.24 3.87 -18.41
C PHE A 127 21.30 2.79 -18.56
N ILE A 128 21.28 1.81 -17.67
CA ILE A 128 22.17 0.66 -17.64
C ILE A 128 21.37 -0.64 -17.73
N ASP A 129 21.92 -1.62 -18.43
CA ASP A 129 21.32 -2.94 -18.60
C ASP A 129 21.74 -3.89 -17.46
N ILE A 130 20.75 -4.55 -16.87
CA ILE A 130 20.94 -5.55 -15.81
C ILE A 130 20.99 -6.93 -16.46
N ASP A 131 22.06 -7.67 -16.23
CA ASP A 131 22.14 -9.08 -16.62
C ASP A 131 21.37 -9.94 -15.61
N THR A 132 21.85 -9.94 -14.36
CA THR A 132 21.24 -10.68 -13.26
C THR A 132 21.08 -9.82 -12.01
N VAL A 133 20.12 -10.21 -11.17
CA VAL A 133 19.87 -9.61 -9.85
C VAL A 133 20.23 -10.66 -8.81
N GLU A 134 21.21 -10.35 -7.97
CA GLU A 134 21.66 -11.22 -6.89
C GLU A 134 21.27 -10.62 -5.53
N ALA A 135 21.46 -11.37 -4.46
CA ALA A 135 21.24 -10.86 -3.11
C ALA A 135 22.24 -9.73 -2.80
N GLY A 136 21.74 -8.50 -2.66
CA GLY A 136 22.54 -7.33 -2.28
C GLY A 136 23.34 -6.66 -3.40
N LYS A 137 23.22 -7.11 -4.66
CA LYS A 137 23.86 -6.47 -5.82
C LYS A 137 23.14 -6.75 -7.13
N ILE A 138 23.37 -5.89 -8.12
CA ILE A 138 23.00 -6.11 -9.52
C ILE A 138 24.27 -6.32 -10.36
N VAL A 139 24.22 -7.28 -11.30
CA VAL A 139 25.28 -7.52 -12.28
C VAL A 139 24.88 -6.84 -13.58
N LEU A 140 25.79 -6.08 -14.17
CA LEU A 140 25.53 -5.31 -15.39
C LEU A 140 25.83 -6.14 -16.63
N ALA A 141 24.96 -6.04 -17.63
CA ALA A 141 25.17 -6.69 -18.93
C ALA A 141 26.33 -6.04 -19.73
N SER A 142 26.72 -4.82 -19.38
CA SER A 142 27.89 -4.14 -19.93
C SER A 142 28.55 -3.28 -18.85
N PRO A 143 29.89 -3.18 -18.85
CA PRO A 143 30.61 -2.34 -17.89
C PRO A 143 30.13 -0.88 -17.94
N LEU A 144 30.11 -0.23 -16.78
CA LEU A 144 29.68 1.15 -16.64
C LEU A 144 30.56 2.09 -17.48
N ALA A 145 29.96 2.86 -18.40
CA ALA A 145 30.73 3.68 -19.33
C ALA A 145 31.49 4.83 -18.65
N ALA A 146 30.89 5.48 -17.65
CA ALA A 146 31.46 6.63 -16.95
C ALA A 146 31.40 6.44 -15.43
N ALA A 147 32.31 7.10 -14.72
CA ALA A 147 32.24 7.15 -13.26
C ALA A 147 31.09 8.06 -12.81
N HIS A 148 30.44 7.70 -11.71
CA HIS A 148 29.37 8.47 -11.09
C HIS A 148 29.69 8.75 -9.63
N THR A 149 29.43 9.97 -9.18
CA THR A 149 29.72 10.39 -7.80
C THR A 149 28.45 10.50 -6.99
N HIS A 150 28.42 9.94 -5.78
CA HIS A 150 27.26 9.90 -4.91
C HIS A 150 26.01 9.43 -5.68
N ALA A 151 26.18 8.37 -6.48
CA ALA A 151 25.20 7.93 -7.44
C ALA A 151 23.90 7.48 -6.74
N VAL A 152 22.79 7.79 -7.40
CA VAL A 152 21.45 7.32 -7.05
C VAL A 152 21.00 6.39 -8.15
N LEU A 153 20.58 5.19 -7.76
CA LEU A 153 20.12 4.13 -8.65
C LEU A 153 18.62 3.95 -8.50
N ALA A 154 17.89 3.91 -9.61
CA ALA A 154 16.45 3.64 -9.65
C ALA A 154 16.16 2.45 -10.57
N PRO A 155 15.23 1.54 -10.21
CA PRO A 155 14.75 0.53 -11.14
C PRO A 155 13.98 1.20 -12.30
N VAL A 156 14.03 0.61 -13.49
CA VAL A 156 13.34 1.10 -14.67
C VAL A 156 12.29 0.10 -15.12
N ARG A 157 11.09 0.59 -15.42
CA ARG A 157 10.00 -0.22 -15.96
C ARG A 157 9.41 0.36 -17.22
N ASP A 158 8.83 -0.52 -18.02
CA ASP A 158 8.16 -0.16 -19.25
C ASP A 158 6.75 0.35 -18.95
N ALA A 159 6.42 1.52 -19.52
CA ALA A 159 5.16 2.20 -19.31
C ALA A 159 4.64 2.83 -20.60
N VAL A 160 3.36 3.19 -20.59
CA VAL A 160 2.76 4.05 -21.62
C VAL A 160 2.36 5.38 -21.00
N LEU A 161 2.35 6.45 -21.79
CA LEU A 161 1.87 7.75 -21.31
C LEU A 161 0.38 7.66 -20.98
N THR A 162 0.03 7.96 -19.73
CA THR A 162 -1.38 8.02 -19.29
C THR A 162 -2.04 9.30 -19.79
N GLU A 163 -1.31 10.41 -19.70
CA GLU A 163 -1.79 11.75 -20.04
C GLU A 163 -0.68 12.52 -20.76
N ALA A 164 -1.08 13.50 -21.57
CA ALA A 164 -0.12 14.38 -22.23
C ALA A 164 0.69 15.17 -21.18
N PRO A 165 2.02 15.34 -21.37
CA PRO A 165 2.83 16.09 -20.42
C PRO A 165 2.34 17.54 -20.28
N GLN A 166 2.10 17.96 -19.04
CA GLN A 166 1.61 19.29 -18.70
C GLN A 166 2.77 20.20 -18.29
N ILE A 167 2.94 21.32 -18.97
CA ILE A 167 4.01 22.28 -18.70
C ILE A 167 3.43 23.51 -18.03
N SER A 168 3.97 23.87 -16.86
CA SER A 168 3.68 25.12 -16.16
C SER A 168 4.93 25.98 -16.06
N ARG A 169 4.86 27.21 -16.56
CA ARG A 169 5.97 28.19 -16.48
C ARG A 169 5.71 29.14 -15.31
N LYS A 170 6.51 29.05 -14.24
CA LYS A 170 6.35 29.89 -13.04
C LYS A 170 7.19 31.18 -13.10
N ARG A 171 8.34 31.17 -13.78
CA ARG A 171 9.24 32.32 -14.08
C ARG A 171 10.00 32.07 -15.39
N TYR A 172 10.53 33.11 -16.05
CA TYR A 172 11.14 33.03 -17.40
C TYR A 172 12.13 31.86 -17.60
N SER A 173 12.93 31.50 -16.59
CA SER A 173 13.98 30.47 -16.70
C SER A 173 13.68 29.12 -16.03
N ILE A 174 12.55 28.98 -15.33
CA ILE A 174 12.19 27.74 -14.59
C ILE A 174 10.76 27.31 -14.94
N ALA A 175 10.64 26.08 -15.42
CA ALA A 175 9.37 25.42 -15.67
C ALA A 175 9.25 24.11 -14.89
N GLU A 176 8.01 23.76 -14.57
CA GLU A 176 7.63 22.47 -14.02
C GLU A 176 6.91 21.67 -15.09
N LEU A 177 7.28 20.40 -15.21
CA LEU A 177 6.60 19.43 -16.05
C LEU A 177 5.91 18.39 -15.16
N LYS A 178 4.63 18.13 -15.39
CA LYS A 178 3.90 17.00 -14.81
C LYS A 178 3.63 15.97 -15.91
N VAL A 179 3.94 14.70 -15.64
CA VAL A 179 3.72 13.60 -16.59
C VAL A 179 3.21 12.36 -15.85
N GLY A 180 2.27 11.65 -16.44
CA GLY A 180 1.70 10.41 -15.90
C GLY A 180 2.03 9.23 -16.80
N PHE A 181 2.43 8.12 -16.19
CA PHE A 181 2.75 6.86 -16.85
C PHE A 181 1.94 5.71 -16.26
N THR A 182 1.42 4.83 -17.11
CA THR A 182 0.79 3.57 -16.71
C THR A 182 1.75 2.44 -17.02
N MET A 183 2.15 1.69 -16.00
CA MET A 183 3.06 0.55 -16.17
C MET A 183 2.41 -0.54 -17.02
N VAL A 184 3.18 -1.15 -17.92
CA VAL A 184 2.69 -2.20 -18.83
C VAL A 184 2.56 -3.55 -18.11
N ASP A 185 3.46 -3.80 -17.17
CA ASP A 185 3.54 -5.04 -16.40
C ASP A 185 3.10 -4.82 -14.95
N ALA A 186 3.03 -5.92 -14.19
CA ALA A 186 2.87 -5.88 -12.74
C ALA A 186 4.25 -5.74 -12.07
N PRO A 187 4.35 -5.14 -10.88
CA PRO A 187 5.60 -5.15 -10.14
C PRO A 187 5.98 -6.57 -9.69
N ASP A 188 7.28 -6.86 -9.65
CA ASP A 188 7.79 -8.06 -9.02
C ASP A 188 7.92 -7.79 -7.52
N ILE A 189 6.90 -8.19 -6.77
CA ILE A 189 6.82 -7.92 -5.34
C ILE A 189 6.56 -9.19 -4.55
N ALA A 190 7.35 -9.37 -3.49
CA ALA A 190 7.25 -10.52 -2.60
C ALA A 190 5.93 -10.51 -1.81
N ALA A 191 5.60 -11.66 -1.21
CA ALA A 191 4.43 -11.79 -0.35
C ALA A 191 4.50 -10.85 0.87
N SER A 192 3.32 -10.51 1.38
CA SER A 192 3.13 -9.76 2.62
C SER A 192 3.89 -10.39 3.78
N THR A 193 4.47 -9.55 4.64
CA THR A 193 5.18 -9.96 5.86
C THR A 193 4.34 -9.77 7.13
N TYR A 194 3.07 -9.40 6.99
CA TYR A 194 2.18 -9.19 8.15
C TYR A 194 1.86 -10.51 8.85
N PRO A 195 1.71 -10.49 10.19
CA PRO A 195 1.25 -11.67 10.90
C PRO A 195 -0.17 -12.03 10.47
N GLN A 196 -0.51 -13.32 10.56
CA GLN A 196 -1.79 -13.83 10.12
C GLN A 196 -2.65 -14.32 11.29
N HIS A 197 -3.95 -14.06 11.18
CA HIS A 197 -4.99 -14.63 12.05
C HIS A 197 -6.06 -15.27 11.16
N GLN A 198 -6.35 -16.56 11.39
CA GLN A 198 -7.26 -17.36 10.56
C GLN A 198 -6.95 -17.29 9.04
N GLY A 199 -5.65 -17.30 8.68
CA GLY A 199 -5.19 -17.28 7.29
C GLY A 199 -5.33 -15.92 6.58
N ARG A 200 -5.61 -14.85 7.31
CA ARG A 200 -5.68 -13.47 6.78
C ARG A 200 -4.70 -12.57 7.52
N ASP A 201 -4.12 -11.63 6.80
CA ASP A 201 -3.16 -10.67 7.37
C ASP A 201 -3.84 -9.78 8.42
N VAL A 202 -3.09 -9.45 9.47
CA VAL A 202 -3.48 -8.46 10.50
C VAL A 202 -2.64 -7.21 10.31
N LEU A 203 -3.30 -6.05 10.13
CA LEU A 203 -2.61 -4.76 10.06
C LEU A 203 -2.22 -4.30 11.47
N THR A 204 -1.02 -4.67 11.90
CA THR A 204 -0.48 -4.32 13.23
C THR A 204 0.15 -2.94 13.31
N ASP A 205 0.11 -2.15 12.23
CA ASP A 205 0.59 -0.77 12.26
C ASP A 205 -0.53 0.16 12.73
N PRO A 206 -0.28 1.02 13.74
CA PRO A 206 -1.27 1.97 14.20
C PRO A 206 -1.50 3.05 13.14
N THR A 207 -2.77 3.39 12.93
CA THR A 207 -3.16 4.49 12.04
C THR A 207 -2.57 5.81 12.54
N VAL A 208 -1.95 6.56 11.64
CA VAL A 208 -1.39 7.87 11.99
C VAL A 208 -2.54 8.88 12.10
N VAL A 209 -2.93 9.21 13.33
CA VAL A 209 -3.97 10.21 13.62
C VAL A 209 -3.36 11.62 13.57
N ARG A 210 -3.14 12.16 12.36
CA ARG A 210 -2.78 13.59 12.19
C ARG A 210 -4.02 14.50 12.10
N ASN A 211 -5.12 13.96 11.61
CA ASN A 211 -6.46 14.56 11.59
C ASN A 211 -7.43 13.57 12.27
N PRO A 212 -8.59 14.03 12.78
CA PRO A 212 -9.59 13.12 13.35
C PRO A 212 -9.94 12.05 12.31
N VAL A 213 -9.77 10.79 12.67
CA VAL A 213 -10.19 9.67 11.82
C VAL A 213 -11.71 9.63 11.85
N GLY A 214 -12.34 9.95 10.72
CA GLY A 214 -13.78 9.81 10.58
C GLY A 214 -14.12 8.33 10.42
N SER A 215 -14.87 7.78 11.37
CA SER A 215 -15.52 6.47 11.20
C SER A 215 -17.02 6.65 11.09
N ASN A 216 -17.63 6.03 10.08
CA ASN A 216 -19.07 5.98 9.95
C ASN A 216 -19.57 4.57 10.22
N ILE A 217 -20.74 4.46 10.86
CA ILE A 217 -21.42 3.19 11.06
C ILE A 217 -22.63 3.22 10.14
N GLU A 218 -22.62 2.41 9.09
CA GLU A 218 -23.68 2.36 8.10
C GLU A 218 -24.35 1.00 8.11
N ARG A 219 -25.68 0.99 8.09
CA ARG A 219 -26.46 -0.21 7.80
C ARG A 219 -27.31 0.05 6.58
N ALA A 220 -27.14 -0.77 5.54
CA ALA A 220 -28.00 -0.68 4.37
C ALA A 220 -29.42 -1.04 4.78
N VAL A 221 -30.34 -0.08 4.68
CA VAL A 221 -31.76 -0.22 4.97
C VAL A 221 -32.57 0.20 3.76
N GLU A 222 -33.60 -0.57 3.43
CA GLU A 222 -34.61 -0.24 2.45
C GLU A 222 -35.80 0.39 3.18
N TYR A 223 -36.21 1.58 2.73
CA TYR A 223 -37.37 2.28 3.25
C TYR A 223 -38.57 1.96 2.35
N VAL A 224 -39.51 1.19 2.86
CA VAL A 224 -40.80 0.95 2.21
C VAL A 224 -41.79 1.97 2.79
N ASP A 225 -41.95 3.09 2.08
CA ASP A 225 -42.91 4.14 2.43
C ASP A 225 -44.10 4.08 1.46
N ALA A 226 -45.28 3.73 2.00
CA ALA A 226 -46.52 3.67 1.25
C ALA A 226 -47.30 5.00 1.24
N GLU A 227 -46.71 6.09 1.78
CA GLU A 227 -47.22 7.48 1.86
C GLU A 227 -48.57 7.68 2.57
N LEU A 228 -49.27 6.60 2.93
CA LEU A 228 -50.58 6.54 3.59
C LEU A 228 -50.57 5.66 4.85
N GLY A 229 -49.41 5.10 5.24
CA GLY A 229 -49.23 4.19 6.37
C GLY A 229 -47.87 4.36 7.07
N PRO A 230 -47.56 3.58 8.12
CA PRO A 230 -46.28 3.66 8.81
C PRO A 230 -45.14 3.22 7.89
N ILE A 231 -44.01 3.94 7.95
CA ILE A 231 -42.78 3.60 7.22
C ILE A 231 -42.24 2.29 7.77
N ALA A 232 -42.11 1.28 6.91
CA ALA A 232 -41.40 0.04 7.25
C ALA A 232 -39.94 0.19 6.82
N VAL A 233 -39.02 -0.07 7.76
CA VAL A 233 -37.58 -0.08 7.50
C VAL A 233 -37.11 -1.51 7.53
N GLU A 234 -36.76 -2.05 6.36
CA GLU A 234 -36.24 -3.41 6.26
C GLU A 234 -34.73 -3.34 6.02
N PRO A 235 -33.90 -3.98 6.87
CA PRO A 235 -32.47 -4.01 6.62
C PRO A 235 -32.19 -4.79 5.33
N ALA A 236 -31.59 -4.12 4.34
CA ALA A 236 -31.17 -4.73 3.08
C ALA A 236 -30.02 -5.73 3.31
N ARG A 237 -29.32 -5.62 4.44
CA ARG A 237 -28.31 -6.57 4.91
C ARG A 237 -28.42 -6.82 6.41
N ASP A 238 -28.09 -8.04 6.81
CA ASP A 238 -28.06 -8.42 8.22
C ASP A 238 -26.85 -7.87 8.98
N ILE A 239 -25.94 -7.19 8.27
CA ILE A 239 -24.68 -6.67 8.80
C ILE A 239 -24.72 -5.14 8.84
N THR A 240 -24.40 -4.58 9.99
CA THR A 240 -24.00 -3.17 10.11
C THR A 240 -22.51 -3.10 9.79
N ALA A 241 -22.13 -2.32 8.78
CA ALA A 241 -20.74 -2.21 8.36
C ALA A 241 -20.16 -0.87 8.83
N ARG A 242 -19.03 -0.92 9.53
CA ARG A 242 -18.25 0.28 9.83
C ARG A 242 -17.34 0.62 8.65
N GLY A 243 -17.44 1.84 8.15
CA GLY A 243 -16.53 2.42 7.18
C GLY A 243 -15.50 3.32 7.86
N GLU A 244 -14.23 3.18 7.51
CA GLU A 244 -13.14 4.00 8.07
C GLU A 244 -12.15 4.42 6.99
N GLN A 245 -11.69 5.67 7.04
CA GLN A 245 -10.56 6.13 6.22
C GLN A 245 -9.27 5.97 7.00
N ILE A 246 -8.33 5.23 6.44
CA ILE A 246 -7.04 4.93 7.05
C ILE A 246 -5.94 5.69 6.33
N THR A 247 -5.08 6.34 7.12
CA THR A 247 -3.85 6.99 6.64
C THR A 247 -2.65 6.36 7.33
N MET A 248 -1.70 5.90 6.52
CA MET A 248 -0.45 5.29 6.98
C MET A 248 0.74 6.08 6.45
N VAL A 249 1.79 6.19 7.28
CA VAL A 249 3.04 6.85 6.90
C VAL A 249 4.20 5.91 7.18
N ASP A 250 4.84 5.45 6.11
CA ASP A 250 5.95 4.50 6.17
C ASP A 250 7.26 5.25 5.89
N HIS A 251 8.14 5.29 6.88
CA HIS A 251 9.45 5.96 6.77
C HIS A 251 10.53 5.00 6.24
N GLY A 252 11.21 5.43 5.18
CA GLY A 252 12.27 4.67 4.53
C GLY A 252 11.77 3.60 3.54
N LEU A 253 12.66 3.19 2.62
CA LEU A 253 12.33 2.30 1.51
C LEU A 253 11.85 0.92 1.96
N ALA A 254 12.44 0.34 3.01
CA ALA A 254 12.08 -0.99 3.47
C ALA A 254 10.62 -1.07 3.97
N LYS A 255 10.17 -0.09 4.76
CA LYS A 255 8.78 -0.02 5.23
C LYS A 255 7.81 0.29 4.09
N ALA A 256 8.20 1.22 3.21
CA ALA A 256 7.41 1.56 2.02
C ALA A 256 7.20 0.32 1.12
N TRP A 257 8.26 -0.47 0.90
CA TRP A 257 8.20 -1.70 0.12
C TRP A 257 7.32 -2.76 0.78
N ALA A 258 7.45 -2.98 2.09
CA ALA A 258 6.60 -3.91 2.84
C ALA A 258 5.10 -3.53 2.78
N ARG A 259 4.79 -2.24 2.90
CA ARG A 259 3.42 -1.72 2.74
C ARG A 259 2.89 -1.97 1.34
N ARG A 260 3.71 -1.73 0.31
CA ARG A 260 3.32 -2.05 -1.07
C ARG A 260 3.06 -3.54 -1.22
N ALA A 261 3.96 -4.41 -0.75
CA ALA A 261 3.79 -5.87 -0.83
C ALA A 261 2.45 -6.32 -0.24
N TRP A 262 2.10 -5.76 0.92
CA TRP A 262 0.79 -5.98 1.55
C TRP A 262 -0.38 -5.43 0.72
N LEU A 263 -0.31 -4.19 0.21
CA LEU A 263 -1.38 -3.65 -0.65
C LEU A 263 -1.61 -4.53 -1.89
N PHE A 264 -0.54 -5.05 -2.50
CA PHE A 264 -0.62 -5.96 -3.64
C PHE A 264 -1.25 -7.31 -3.27
N SER A 265 -1.03 -7.83 -2.06
CA SER A 265 -1.66 -9.08 -1.58
C SER A 265 -3.17 -8.95 -1.37
N LEU A 266 -3.69 -7.74 -1.12
CA LEU A 266 -5.13 -7.51 -0.92
C LEU A 266 -5.96 -7.68 -2.19
N ALA A 267 -5.35 -7.53 -3.37
CA ALA A 267 -6.05 -7.58 -4.65
C ALA A 267 -7.29 -6.66 -4.73
N GLY A 268 -7.20 -5.46 -4.13
CA GLY A 268 -8.29 -4.47 -4.09
C GLY A 268 -9.38 -4.86 -3.12
N ARG A 269 -10.64 -4.89 -3.58
CA ARG A 269 -11.80 -5.29 -2.76
C ARG A 269 -11.87 -6.80 -2.52
N LEU A 270 -11.04 -7.61 -3.18
CA LEU A 270 -11.15 -9.07 -3.19
C LEU A 270 -10.86 -9.70 -1.82
N SER A 271 -9.68 -9.42 -1.27
CA SER A 271 -9.24 -9.98 0.00
C SER A 271 -9.68 -9.11 1.18
N ALA A 272 -10.00 -9.75 2.29
CA ALA A 272 -10.25 -9.08 3.56
C ALA A 272 -9.10 -9.36 4.52
N PHE A 273 -8.86 -8.44 5.44
CA PHE A 273 -7.79 -8.45 6.42
C PHE A 273 -8.32 -7.97 7.77
N TRP A 274 -7.59 -8.30 8.84
CA TRP A 274 -7.94 -7.90 10.18
C TRP A 274 -7.38 -6.52 10.50
N LEU A 275 -8.23 -5.63 11.02
CA LEU A 275 -7.84 -4.29 11.39
C LEU A 275 -8.12 -4.05 12.87
N PRO A 276 -7.10 -3.98 13.73
CA PRO A 276 -7.26 -3.51 15.09
C PRO A 276 -7.80 -2.07 15.11
N THR A 277 -8.77 -1.80 15.97
CA THR A 277 -9.35 -0.46 16.14
C THR A 277 -8.43 0.51 16.87
N TRP A 278 -7.41 0.01 17.55
CA TRP A 278 -6.48 0.80 18.38
C TRP A 278 -7.14 1.61 19.51
N GLY A 279 -8.41 1.31 19.85
CA GLY A 279 -9.22 2.08 20.81
C GLY A 279 -9.07 1.69 22.29
N ARG A 280 -8.48 0.53 22.61
CA ARG A 280 -8.31 0.01 23.99
C ARG A 280 -9.66 -0.21 24.69
N GLU A 281 -10.60 -0.78 23.95
CA GLU A 281 -12.01 -0.90 24.33
C GLU A 281 -12.22 -1.95 25.42
N LEU A 282 -11.48 -3.05 25.36
CA LEU A 282 -11.61 -4.15 26.30
C LEU A 282 -10.64 -3.93 27.47
N ARG A 283 -11.14 -3.38 28.57
CA ARG A 283 -10.33 -3.14 29.78
C ARG A 283 -10.28 -4.37 30.66
N LEU A 284 -9.11 -5.01 30.72
CA LEU A 284 -8.85 -6.13 31.60
C LEU A 284 -8.98 -5.73 33.07
N GLN A 285 -9.73 -6.51 33.84
CA GLN A 285 -9.90 -6.34 35.27
C GLN A 285 -8.91 -7.18 36.09
N ALA A 286 -8.37 -8.23 35.47
CA ALA A 286 -7.36 -9.11 36.04
C ALA A 286 -6.27 -9.41 35.01
N GLY A 287 -5.06 -9.66 35.48
CA GLY A 287 -3.98 -10.19 34.63
C GLY A 287 -4.25 -11.66 34.28
N LEU A 288 -3.55 -12.14 33.26
CA LEU A 288 -3.68 -13.50 32.75
C LEU A 288 -2.39 -14.27 32.97
N SER A 289 -2.50 -15.52 33.35
CA SER A 289 -1.41 -16.49 33.30
C SER A 289 -1.23 -17.04 31.88
N SER A 290 -0.11 -17.71 31.62
CA SER A 290 0.21 -18.33 30.32
C SER A 290 -0.62 -19.59 30.02
N VAL A 291 -1.63 -19.93 30.80
CA VAL A 291 -2.56 -21.03 30.51
C VAL A 291 -4.02 -20.59 30.58
N ASP A 292 -4.25 -19.32 30.92
CA ASP A 292 -5.61 -18.80 31.05
C ASP A 292 -6.27 -18.73 29.67
N LEU A 293 -7.55 -19.07 29.65
CA LEU A 293 -8.42 -19.10 28.47
C LEU A 293 -9.56 -18.07 28.57
N GLU A 294 -9.54 -17.22 29.59
CA GLU A 294 -10.67 -16.35 29.93
C GLU A 294 -10.18 -14.93 30.26
N LEU A 295 -10.75 -13.94 29.59
CA LEU A 295 -10.56 -12.53 29.92
C LEU A 295 -11.67 -12.07 30.86
N LEU A 296 -11.30 -11.42 31.96
CA LEU A 296 -12.25 -10.66 32.77
C LEU A 296 -12.23 -9.20 32.34
N VAL A 297 -13.33 -8.70 31.78
CA VAL A 297 -13.42 -7.34 31.24
C VAL A 297 -14.57 -6.55 31.84
N ALA A 298 -14.43 -5.23 31.84
CA ALA A 298 -15.55 -4.34 32.13
C ALA A 298 -16.64 -4.47 31.02
N PRO A 299 -17.94 -4.51 31.35
CA PRO A 299 -19.02 -4.60 30.36
C PRO A 299 -19.04 -3.39 29.40
N ILE A 300 -19.10 -3.66 28.10
CA ILE A 300 -19.22 -2.64 27.04
C ILE A 300 -20.33 -2.94 26.02
N ALA A 301 -20.84 -4.17 26.02
CA ALA A 301 -21.91 -4.65 25.14
C ALA A 301 -22.71 -5.76 25.87
N PRO A 302 -23.91 -6.11 25.40
CA PRO A 302 -24.61 -7.33 25.83
C PRO A 302 -23.81 -8.61 25.55
N LEU A 303 -23.98 -9.66 26.37
CA LEU A 303 -23.20 -10.91 26.32
C LEU A 303 -23.28 -11.62 24.96
N ASP A 304 -24.45 -11.64 24.34
CA ASP A 304 -24.72 -12.25 23.04
C ASP A 304 -23.96 -11.58 21.88
N GLN A 305 -23.47 -10.35 22.08
CA GLN A 305 -22.73 -9.61 21.07
C GLN A 305 -21.22 -9.87 21.07
N TYR A 306 -20.66 -10.51 22.09
CA TYR A 306 -19.22 -10.77 22.16
C TYR A 306 -18.80 -11.99 21.34
N THR A 307 -19.63 -13.03 21.34
CA THR A 307 -19.29 -14.32 20.70
C THR A 307 -19.08 -14.15 19.20
N GLY A 308 -17.99 -14.73 18.67
CA GLY A 308 -17.57 -14.63 17.28
C GLY A 308 -16.86 -13.31 16.93
N ARG A 309 -16.68 -12.38 17.88
CA ARG A 309 -15.82 -11.22 17.66
C ARG A 309 -14.36 -11.56 17.93
N HIS A 310 -13.47 -10.84 17.26
CA HIS A 310 -12.04 -11.00 17.40
C HIS A 310 -11.40 -9.81 18.09
N PHE A 311 -10.36 -10.07 18.86
CA PHE A 311 -9.59 -9.03 19.54
C PHE A 311 -8.09 -9.23 19.33
N MET A 312 -7.36 -8.12 19.44
CA MET A 312 -5.92 -8.09 19.54
C MET A 312 -5.53 -7.67 20.95
N LEU A 313 -4.67 -8.45 21.59
CA LEU A 313 -4.07 -8.13 22.87
C LEU A 313 -2.59 -7.76 22.66
N GLU A 314 -2.20 -6.59 23.14
CA GLU A 314 -0.79 -6.16 23.10
C GLU A 314 -0.02 -6.81 24.27
N ASP A 315 1.04 -7.55 23.94
CA ASP A 315 1.98 -8.13 24.91
C ASP A 315 3.42 -7.74 24.55
N ASP A 316 4.29 -7.72 25.56
CA ASP A 316 5.72 -7.39 25.42
C ASP A 316 6.45 -8.37 24.48
N THR A 317 5.93 -9.59 24.32
CA THR A 317 6.47 -10.60 23.40
C THR A 317 5.93 -10.49 21.97
N GLY A 318 4.89 -9.68 21.75
CA GLY A 318 4.22 -9.47 20.47
C GLY A 318 2.69 -9.55 20.58
N PRO A 319 1.95 -9.01 19.59
CA PRO A 319 0.49 -9.01 19.64
C PRO A 319 -0.09 -10.42 19.52
N MET A 320 -1.16 -10.66 20.29
CA MET A 320 -1.93 -11.90 20.24
C MET A 320 -3.30 -11.63 19.62
N PHE A 321 -3.73 -12.51 18.70
CA PHE A 321 -5.03 -12.45 18.05
C PHE A 321 -5.90 -13.62 18.47
N ARG A 322 -7.14 -13.36 18.89
CA ARG A 322 -8.07 -14.40 19.35
C ARG A 322 -9.51 -14.11 18.97
N GLU A 323 -10.29 -15.18 18.93
CA GLU A 323 -11.74 -15.16 18.80
C GLU A 323 -12.38 -15.41 20.16
N ILE A 324 -13.47 -14.70 20.46
CA ILE A 324 -14.29 -14.95 21.63
C ILE A 324 -15.25 -16.09 21.32
N THR A 325 -15.09 -17.19 22.03
CA THR A 325 -15.87 -18.42 21.87
C THR A 325 -17.12 -18.47 22.75
N ALA A 326 -17.08 -17.79 23.90
CA ALA A 326 -18.22 -17.65 24.81
C ALA A 326 -18.08 -16.38 25.66
N ALA A 327 -19.21 -15.87 26.14
CA ALA A 327 -19.27 -14.75 27.07
C ALA A 327 -20.30 -15.01 28.17
N GLU A 328 -19.89 -14.82 29.42
CA GLU A 328 -20.70 -15.07 30.61
C GLU A 328 -20.66 -13.87 31.58
N GLN A 329 -21.73 -13.72 32.37
CA GLN A 329 -21.76 -12.73 33.45
C GLN A 329 -20.90 -13.21 34.61
N ASP A 330 -20.02 -12.35 35.12
CA ASP A 330 -19.22 -12.62 36.31
C ASP A 330 -19.23 -11.41 37.26
N GLY A 331 -20.20 -11.40 38.17
CA GLY A 331 -20.47 -10.23 39.03
C GLY A 331 -20.82 -9.00 38.19
N ASP A 332 -20.10 -7.90 38.40
CA ASP A 332 -20.25 -6.66 37.62
C ASP A 332 -19.43 -6.66 36.31
N ASN A 333 -18.70 -7.75 36.04
CA ASN A 333 -17.83 -7.90 34.88
C ASN A 333 -18.36 -8.96 33.91
N HIS A 334 -17.78 -9.00 32.71
CA HIS A 334 -18.00 -10.07 31.74
C HIS A 334 -16.75 -10.95 31.63
N ARG A 335 -16.97 -12.26 31.60
CA ARG A 335 -15.95 -13.29 31.38
C ARG A 335 -16.01 -13.74 29.93
N LEU A 336 -14.94 -13.53 29.18
CA LEU A 336 -14.85 -13.85 27.75
C LEU A 336 -13.88 -15.01 27.54
N SER A 337 -14.40 -16.14 27.05
CA SER A 337 -13.60 -17.35 26.79
C SER A 337 -12.98 -17.32 25.39
N PHE A 338 -11.73 -17.73 25.26
CA PHE A 338 -11.01 -17.85 23.99
C PHE A 338 -10.10 -19.09 23.98
N THR A 339 -9.71 -19.54 22.79
CA THR A 339 -8.79 -20.66 22.62
C THR A 339 -7.96 -20.44 21.35
N PRO A 340 -6.67 -20.81 21.32
CA PRO A 340 -5.83 -21.39 22.39
C PRO A 340 -5.38 -20.35 23.44
N SER A 341 -4.74 -20.79 24.54
CA SER A 341 -4.20 -19.89 25.58
C SER A 341 -3.09 -18.99 25.04
N HIS A 342 -2.67 -18.02 25.84
CA HIS A 342 -1.42 -17.30 25.58
C HIS A 342 -0.21 -18.14 25.98
N ASN A 343 0.97 -17.84 25.43
CA ASN A 343 2.22 -18.50 25.84
C ASN A 343 3.06 -17.65 26.80
N SER A 344 2.54 -16.52 27.30
CA SER A 344 3.18 -15.69 28.33
C SER A 344 2.11 -15.13 29.30
N GLY A 345 2.55 -14.58 30.43
CA GLY A 345 1.66 -13.90 31.37
C GLY A 345 1.40 -12.45 30.91
N ILE A 346 0.15 -11.98 31.05
CA ILE A 346 -0.28 -10.67 30.60
C ILE A 346 -0.69 -9.82 31.81
N ALA A 347 -0.17 -8.60 31.89
CA ALA A 347 -0.57 -7.66 32.92
C ALA A 347 -2.01 -7.17 32.72
N SER A 348 -2.73 -6.86 33.79
CA SER A 348 -4.08 -6.27 33.71
C SER A 348 -4.10 -4.90 33.02
N SER A 349 -2.95 -4.23 32.89
CA SER A 349 -2.82 -2.97 32.15
C SER A 349 -2.64 -3.15 30.64
N ALA A 350 -2.56 -4.39 30.14
CA ALA A 350 -2.34 -4.66 28.73
C ALA A 350 -3.49 -4.11 27.87
N PRO A 351 -3.19 -3.34 26.81
CA PRO A 351 -4.19 -2.88 25.86
C PRO A 351 -4.86 -4.05 25.13
N VAL A 352 -6.18 -4.04 25.07
CA VAL A 352 -6.95 -5.00 24.26
C VAL A 352 -7.87 -4.22 23.32
N HIS A 353 -7.78 -4.55 22.04
CA HIS A 353 -8.42 -3.87 20.93
C HIS A 353 -9.42 -4.77 20.24
N TRP A 354 -10.54 -4.21 19.78
CA TRP A 354 -11.35 -4.92 18.81
C TRP A 354 -10.60 -5.08 17.50
N MET A 355 -10.84 -6.20 16.81
CA MET A 355 -10.22 -6.52 15.54
C MET A 355 -11.30 -6.97 14.55
N PRO A 356 -12.09 -6.03 13.98
CA PRO A 356 -13.03 -6.34 12.91
C PRO A 356 -12.31 -6.87 11.67
N LEU A 357 -13.01 -7.74 10.93
CA LEU A 357 -12.58 -8.12 9.59
C LEU A 357 -13.04 -7.03 8.61
N VAL A 358 -12.10 -6.48 7.84
CA VAL A 358 -12.38 -5.41 6.88
C VAL A 358 -11.85 -5.76 5.51
N ARG A 359 -12.36 -5.10 4.48
CA ARG A 359 -11.73 -5.07 3.15
C ARG A 359 -11.58 -3.62 2.69
N LEU A 360 -10.81 -3.41 1.63
CA LEU A 360 -10.84 -2.13 0.93
C LEU A 360 -12.27 -1.86 0.41
N ASP A 361 -12.69 -0.60 0.52
CA ASP A 361 -13.99 -0.15 0.00
C ASP A 361 -13.92 0.21 -1.49
N THR A 362 -12.72 0.51 -1.97
CA THR A 362 -12.44 0.86 -3.37
C THR A 362 -11.31 0.01 -3.93
N ASP A 363 -11.35 -0.25 -5.24
CA ASP A 363 -10.25 -0.90 -5.97
C ASP A 363 -9.12 0.07 -6.33
N ARG A 364 -9.12 1.28 -5.77
CA ARG A 364 -8.11 2.32 -6.03
C ARG A 364 -7.46 2.76 -4.73
N VAL A 365 -6.14 2.63 -4.65
CA VAL A 365 -5.33 3.16 -3.54
C VAL A 365 -4.39 4.23 -4.07
N GLU A 366 -4.33 5.35 -3.37
CA GLU A 366 -3.48 6.48 -3.69
C GLU A 366 -2.31 6.55 -2.70
N ILE A 367 -1.11 6.67 -3.27
CA ILE A 367 0.15 6.67 -2.53
C ILE A 367 0.92 7.93 -2.90
N THR A 368 1.38 8.66 -1.90
CA THR A 368 2.25 9.82 -2.08
C THR A 368 3.64 9.51 -1.56
N HIS A 369 4.61 9.50 -2.46
CA HIS A 369 6.01 9.30 -2.14
C HIS A 369 6.69 10.65 -1.93
N THR A 370 7.02 10.95 -0.69
CA THR A 370 7.86 12.10 -0.33
C THR A 370 9.32 11.69 -0.31
N GLY A 371 10.25 12.65 -0.14
CA GLY A 371 11.69 12.34 -0.10
C GLY A 371 12.11 11.45 1.07
N THR A 372 11.29 11.27 2.10
CA THR A 372 11.64 10.54 3.33
C THR A 372 10.58 9.53 3.79
N ALA A 373 9.37 9.61 3.24
CA ALA A 373 8.24 8.80 3.67
C ALA A 373 7.27 8.52 2.52
N MET A 374 6.61 7.37 2.61
CA MET A 374 5.47 7.01 1.77
C MET A 374 4.19 7.20 2.58
N GLU A 375 3.26 8.01 2.09
CA GLU A 375 1.94 8.17 2.67
C GLU A 375 0.92 7.39 1.84
N THR A 376 0.19 6.48 2.49
CA THR A 376 -0.87 5.68 1.85
C THR A 376 -2.20 6.07 2.45
N ARG A 377 -3.21 6.31 1.59
CA ARG A 377 -4.59 6.56 2.01
C ARG A 377 -5.53 5.57 1.34
N PHE A 378 -6.37 4.94 2.14
CA PHE A 378 -7.37 4.00 1.65
C PHE A 378 -8.57 3.94 2.58
N ASN A 379 -9.73 3.61 2.01
CA ASN A 379 -10.96 3.42 2.76
C ASN A 379 -11.21 1.93 2.96
N VAL A 380 -11.67 1.57 4.14
CA VAL A 380 -12.05 0.19 4.48
C VAL A 380 -13.51 0.13 4.86
N ILE A 381 -14.08 -1.05 4.68
CA ILE A 381 -15.43 -1.38 5.14
C ILE A 381 -15.40 -2.74 5.84
N GLU A 382 -16.10 -2.83 6.96
CA GLU A 382 -16.27 -4.06 7.73
C GLU A 382 -17.06 -5.11 6.95
N VAL A 383 -16.63 -6.36 7.09
CA VAL A 383 -17.23 -7.53 6.48
C VAL A 383 -17.40 -8.62 7.52
N LYS A 384 -18.33 -9.54 7.28
CA LYS A 384 -18.52 -10.70 8.16
C LYS A 384 -17.29 -11.60 8.14
N ALA A 385 -16.83 -11.98 9.34
CA ALA A 385 -15.69 -12.88 9.58
C ALA A 385 -15.85 -14.23 8.88
#